data_AF-E9H6L4-F1
#
_entry.id   AF-E9H6L4-F1
#
_cell.length_a   1.000
_cell.length_b   1.000
_cell.length_c   1.000
_cell.angle_alpha   90.00
_cell.angle_beta   90.00
_cell.angle_gamma   90.00
#
_symmetry.space_group_name_H-M   'P 1'
#
loop_
_entity.id
_entity.type
_entity.pdbx_description
1 polymer ?
#
loop_
_entity_poly.entity_id
_entity_poly.type
_entity_poly.pdbx_seq_one_letter_code
_entity_poly.pdbx_strand_id
1 'polypeptide(L)'
;MASVNSVEKKYSGDENETEKFVKEEKVTYEYVTIPPDGGFGWIITGASLLCLLISDGILFSFGLILSELRYVFDESAVKIAWIFSIENATSLISGKTKHLDLFILD
;
A
#
# COMPACT_ATOMS: atom_id res chain seq x y z
N MET A 1 65.07 2.08 -8.97
CA MET A 1 64.56 1.77 -10.33
C MET A 1 64.18 0.29 -10.56
N ALA A 2 64.16 -0.58 -9.54
CA ALA A 2 63.73 -1.98 -9.68
C ALA A 2 62.28 -2.28 -9.23
N SER A 3 61.61 -1.34 -8.54
CA SER A 3 60.29 -1.58 -7.94
C SER A 3 59.09 -1.32 -8.85
N VAL A 4 59.29 -0.68 -10.01
CA VAL A 4 58.19 -0.35 -10.95
C VAL A 4 57.92 -1.50 -11.93
N ASN A 5 58.96 -2.28 -12.28
CA ASN A 5 58.85 -3.41 -13.23
C ASN A 5 58.11 -4.65 -12.70
N SER A 6 57.80 -4.70 -11.40
CA SER A 6 57.06 -5.82 -10.80
C SER A 6 55.54 -5.63 -10.84
N VAL A 7 55.06 -4.41 -11.11
CA VAL A 7 53.64 -4.07 -11.11
C VAL A 7 53.02 -4.28 -12.50
N GLU A 8 53.74 -3.98 -13.58
CA GLU A 8 53.20 -4.13 -14.96
C GLU A 8 53.08 -5.59 -15.43
N LYS A 9 53.85 -6.53 -14.85
CA LYS A 9 53.92 -7.91 -15.37
C LYS A 9 52.82 -8.86 -14.89
N LYS A 10 51.78 -8.34 -14.22
CA LYS A 10 50.67 -9.16 -13.69
C LYS A 10 49.32 -8.94 -14.38
N TYR A 11 49.29 -8.14 -15.46
CA TYR A 11 48.10 -7.87 -16.27
C TYR A 11 48.30 -8.34 -17.72
N SER A 12 48.52 -9.64 -17.89
CA SER A 12 48.39 -10.31 -19.18
C SER A 12 47.79 -11.68 -18.91
N GLY A 13 46.49 -11.69 -18.65
CA GLY A 13 45.70 -12.89 -18.37
C GLY A 13 44.21 -12.59 -18.61
N ASP A 14 43.71 -13.15 -19.71
CA ASP A 14 42.32 -13.34 -20.13
C ASP A 14 41.25 -12.26 -19.86
N GLU A 15 41.04 -11.43 -20.89
CA GLU A 15 39.85 -10.59 -21.10
C GLU A 15 38.53 -11.41 -21.05
N ASN A 16 38.61 -12.72 -21.31
CA ASN A 16 37.47 -13.65 -21.28
C ASN A 16 37.02 -14.04 -19.86
N GLU A 17 37.89 -13.91 -18.85
CA GLU A 17 37.56 -14.28 -17.47
C GLU A 17 36.91 -13.10 -16.73
N THR A 18 37.35 -11.87 -17.02
CA THR A 18 36.72 -10.63 -16.55
C THR A 18 35.31 -10.45 -17.13
N GLU A 19 35.05 -10.82 -18.39
CA GLU A 19 33.68 -10.87 -18.93
C GLU A 19 32.78 -11.92 -18.25
N LYS A 20 33.35 -13.00 -17.72
CA LYS A 20 32.59 -14.01 -16.95
C LYS A 20 32.25 -13.53 -15.54
N PHE A 21 33.17 -12.85 -14.86
CA PHE A 21 32.88 -12.22 -13.57
C PHE A 21 31.87 -11.07 -13.69
N VAL A 22 31.86 -10.34 -14.81
CA VAL A 22 30.88 -9.26 -15.08
C VAL A 22 29.49 -9.81 -15.45
N LYS A 23 29.40 -11.01 -16.02
CA LYS A 23 28.10 -11.65 -16.37
C LYS A 23 27.39 -12.31 -15.19
N GLU A 24 28.09 -12.57 -14.08
CA GLU A 24 27.51 -13.18 -12.88
C GLU A 24 27.11 -12.17 -11.79
N GLU A 25 27.26 -10.87 -12.05
CA GLU A 25 26.47 -9.87 -11.33
C GLU A 25 25.06 -9.86 -11.93
N LYS A 26 24.28 -10.90 -11.62
CA LYS A 26 22.82 -10.78 -11.64
C LYS A 26 22.49 -9.68 -10.64
N VAL A 27 22.36 -8.46 -11.16
CA VAL A 27 21.71 -7.34 -10.51
C VAL A 27 20.31 -7.82 -10.14
N THR A 28 20.21 -8.42 -8.96
CA THR A 28 18.96 -8.50 -8.24
C THR A 28 18.61 -7.05 -8.03
N TYR A 29 17.54 -6.59 -8.66
CA TYR A 29 16.92 -5.32 -8.32
C TYR A 29 16.42 -5.48 -6.89
N GLU A 30 17.34 -5.39 -5.93
CA GLU A 30 16.99 -5.01 -4.58
C GLU A 30 16.42 -3.61 -4.77
N TYR A 31 15.10 -3.55 -4.82
CA TYR A 31 14.38 -2.31 -4.73
C TYR A 31 14.77 -1.77 -3.37
N VAL A 32 15.84 -0.97 -3.32
CA VAL A 32 16.10 -0.08 -2.22
C VAL A 32 14.91 0.85 -2.25
N THR A 33 13.88 0.45 -1.52
CA THR A 33 12.85 1.33 -0.98
C THR A 33 13.68 2.31 -0.17
N ILE A 34 14.12 3.41 -0.79
CA ILE A 34 14.42 4.61 -0.03
C ILE A 34 13.12 4.80 0.76
N PRO A 35 13.12 4.64 2.10
CA PRO A 35 11.88 4.64 2.85
C PRO A 35 11.19 5.95 2.51
N PRO A 36 10.02 5.90 1.84
CA PRO A 36 9.43 7.08 1.24
C PRO A 36 9.12 8.04 2.37
N ASP A 37 9.86 9.15 2.41
CA ASP A 37 9.71 10.31 3.28
C ASP A 37 8.93 10.03 4.58
N GLY A 38 9.64 9.54 5.61
CA GLY A 38 9.06 9.17 6.91
C GLY A 38 8.31 10.30 7.64
N GLY A 39 8.35 11.52 7.13
CA GLY A 39 7.64 12.69 7.65
C GLY A 39 6.16 12.79 7.26
N PHE A 40 5.63 12.01 6.32
CA PHE A 40 4.21 12.07 5.97
C PHE A 40 3.32 11.25 6.90
N GLY A 41 3.88 10.32 7.68
CA GLY A 41 3.13 9.40 8.53
C GLY A 41 2.11 10.09 9.45
N TRP A 42 2.47 11.23 10.07
CA TRP A 42 1.56 11.97 10.95
C TRP A 42 0.35 12.56 10.21
N ILE A 43 0.51 12.95 8.94
CA ILE A 43 -0.60 13.44 8.10
C ILE A 43 -1.54 12.29 7.80
N ILE A 44 -1.01 11.12 7.43
CA ILE A 44 -1.82 9.92 7.18
C ILE A 44 -2.53 9.49 8.47
N THR A 45 -1.87 9.51 9.62
CA THR A 45 -2.49 9.19 10.91
C THR A 45 -3.60 10.18 11.25
N GLY A 46 -3.36 11.49 11.13
CA GLY A 46 -4.38 12.52 11.35
C GLY A 46 -5.57 12.40 10.41
N ALA A 47 -5.31 12.16 9.12
CA ALA A 47 -6.36 11.94 8.12
C ALA A 47 -7.16 10.66 8.42
N SER A 48 -6.50 9.57 8.81
CA SER A 48 -7.18 8.32 9.16
C SER A 48 -8.05 8.47 10.41
N LEU A 49 -7.59 9.21 11.42
CA LEU A 49 -8.35 9.50 12.62
C LEU A 49 -9.60 10.36 12.30
N LEU A 50 -9.44 11.38 11.47
CA LEU A 50 -10.56 12.22 11.02
C LEU A 50 -11.57 11.43 10.20
N CYS A 51 -11.09 10.54 9.32
CA CYS A 51 -11.95 9.66 8.54
C CYS A 51 -12.79 8.75 9.45
N LEU A 52 -12.16 8.09 10.43
CA LEU A 52 -12.86 7.24 11.41
C LEU A 52 -13.85 8.06 12.25
N LEU A 53 -13.47 9.26 12.70
CA LEU A 53 -14.34 10.14 13.47
C LEU A 53 -15.57 10.58 12.66
N ILE A 54 -15.39 10.95 11.40
CA ILE A 54 -16.48 11.40 10.53
C ILE A 54 -17.39 10.23 10.17
N SER A 55 -16.83 9.08 9.77
CA SER A 55 -17.63 7.88 9.47
C SER A 55 -18.46 7.45 10.68
N ASP A 56 -17.86 7.31 11.87
CA ASP A 56 -18.61 6.95 13.08
C ASP A 56 -19.59 8.06 13.52
N GLY A 57 -19.23 9.34 13.33
CA GLY A 57 -20.09 10.47 13.66
C GLY A 57 -21.35 10.55 12.79
N ILE A 58 -21.21 10.26 11.49
CA ILE A 58 -22.35 10.16 10.57
C ILE A 58 -23.22 8.96 10.94
N LEU A 59 -22.61 7.81 11.27
CA LEU A 59 -23.30 6.61 11.72
C LEU A 59 -24.17 6.88 12.98
N PHE A 60 -23.60 7.59 13.96
CA PHE A 60 -24.32 7.96 15.17
C PHE A 60 -25.47 8.95 14.90
N SER A 61 -25.24 9.93 14.04
CA SER A 61 -26.21 11.00 13.76
C SER A 61 -27.31 10.59 12.76
N PHE A 62 -27.10 9.51 12.00
CA PHE A 62 -28.02 9.05 10.95
C PHE A 62 -29.44 8.83 11.48
N GLY A 63 -29.60 8.28 12.69
CA GLY A 63 -30.92 8.05 13.29
C GLY A 63 -31.72 9.33 13.53
N LEU A 64 -31.03 10.44 13.84
CA LEU A 64 -31.63 11.75 14.08
C LEU A 64 -31.93 12.48 12.76
N ILE A 65 -31.05 12.33 11.77
CA ILE A 65 -31.16 12.98 10.46
C ILE A 65 -32.19 12.26 9.56
N LEU A 66 -32.44 10.97 9.78
CA LEU A 66 -33.36 10.16 8.97
C LEU A 66 -34.80 10.70 8.95
N SER A 67 -35.32 11.18 10.09
CA SER A 67 -36.68 11.74 10.15
C SER A 67 -36.81 13.01 9.32
N GLU A 68 -35.79 13.87 9.33
CA GLU A 68 -35.80 15.12 8.56
C GLU A 68 -35.50 14.90 7.08
N LEU A 69 -34.62 13.96 6.75
CA LEU A 69 -34.43 13.54 5.35
C LEU A 69 -35.75 13.01 4.77
N ARG A 70 -36.53 12.27 5.57
CA ARG A 70 -37.84 11.79 5.13
C ARG A 70 -38.77 12.96 4.77
N TYR A 71 -38.76 14.02 5.56
CA TYR A 71 -39.59 15.20 5.33
C TYR A 71 -39.11 16.02 4.12
N VAL A 72 -37.80 16.23 3.98
CA VAL A 72 -37.22 17.01 2.88
C VAL A 72 -37.37 16.32 1.52
N PHE A 73 -37.18 15.00 1.48
CA PHE A 73 -37.24 14.22 0.24
C PHE A 73 -38.63 13.65 -0.06
N ASP A 74 -39.59 13.77 0.87
CA ASP A 74 -40.94 13.19 0.82
C ASP A 74 -40.96 11.69 0.43
N GLU A 75 -39.92 10.97 0.85
CA GLU A 75 -39.70 9.57 0.48
C GLU A 75 -39.82 8.65 1.69
N SER A 76 -39.94 7.35 1.44
CA SER A 76 -40.02 6.38 2.54
C SER A 76 -38.70 6.23 3.28
N ALA A 77 -38.75 6.03 4.60
CA ALA A 77 -37.55 5.81 5.43
C ALA A 77 -36.71 4.63 4.94
N VAL A 78 -37.35 3.62 4.33
CA VAL A 78 -36.68 2.47 3.72
C VAL A 78 -35.72 2.92 2.62
N LYS A 79 -36.16 3.77 1.67
CA LYS A 79 -35.31 4.26 0.58
C LYS A 79 -34.07 5.02 1.08
N ILE A 80 -34.23 5.80 2.13
CA ILE A 80 -33.13 6.58 2.71
C ILE A 80 -32.19 5.66 3.51
N ALA A 81 -32.72 4.65 4.20
CA ALA A 81 -31.94 3.66 4.92
C ALA A 81 -31.00 2.83 4.02
N TRP A 82 -31.30 2.68 2.73
CA TRP A 82 -30.43 1.97 1.79
C TRP A 82 -29.04 2.60 1.66
N ILE A 83 -28.92 3.93 1.78
CA ILE A 83 -27.63 4.65 1.71
C ILE A 83 -26.70 4.15 2.81
N PHE A 84 -27.23 4.02 4.01
CA PHE A 84 -26.50 3.55 5.18
C PHE A 84 -26.16 2.06 5.12
N SER A 85 -27.09 1.24 4.60
CA SER A 85 -26.85 -0.18 4.37
C SER A 85 -25.69 -0.42 3.40
N ILE A 86 -25.56 0.40 2.36
CA ILE A 86 -24.45 0.31 1.39
C ILE A 86 -23.11 0.69 2.02
N GLU A 87 -23.09 1.71 2.89
CA GLU A 87 -21.87 2.11 3.62
C GLU A 87 -21.37 0.97 4.51
N ASN A 88 -22.27 0.37 5.31
CA ASN A 88 -21.92 -0.78 6.14
C ASN A 88 -21.54 -2.02 5.31
N ALA A 89 -22.21 -2.24 4.17
CA ALA A 89 -21.87 -3.35 3.26
C ALA A 89 -20.45 -3.20 2.68
N THR A 90 -20.05 -1.97 2.31
CA THR A 90 -18.72 -1.68 1.76
C THR A 90 -17.61 -2.04 2.77
N SER A 91 -17.81 -1.70 4.04
CA SER A 91 -16.87 -2.05 5.12
C SER A 91 -16.72 -3.57 5.30
N LEU A 92 -17.81 -4.33 5.20
CA LEU A 92 -17.78 -5.79 5.33
C LEU A 92 -17.11 -6.48 4.12
N ILE A 93 -17.25 -5.94 2.92
CA ILE A 93 -16.64 -6.51 1.70
C ILE A 93 -15.11 -6.39 1.73
N SER A 94 -14.56 -5.34 2.35
CA SER A 94 -13.10 -5.10 2.38
C SER A 94 -12.30 -6.13 3.20
N GLY A 95 -12.94 -6.94 4.04
CA GLY A 95 -12.25 -7.78 5.04
C GLY A 95 -11.85 -9.20 4.60
N LYS A 96 -12.49 -9.81 3.60
CA LYS A 96 -12.42 -11.29 3.41
C LYS A 96 -11.74 -11.83 2.15
N THR A 97 -11.08 -11.01 1.35
CA THR A 97 -10.53 -11.53 0.08
C THR A 97 -9.15 -12.18 0.22
N LYS A 98 -8.35 -11.85 1.25
CA LYS A 98 -6.94 -12.31 1.32
C LYS A 98 -6.71 -13.70 1.93
N HIS A 99 -7.69 -14.27 2.64
CA HIS A 99 -7.56 -15.60 3.25
C HIS A 99 -8.08 -16.73 2.34
N LEU A 100 -8.83 -16.41 1.28
CA LEU A 100 -9.42 -17.42 0.39
C LEU A 100 -8.48 -17.83 -0.76
N ASP A 101 -7.47 -17.01 -1.06
CA ASP A 101 -6.44 -17.36 -2.06
C ASP A 101 -5.36 -18.32 -1.50
N LEU A 102 -5.27 -18.47 -0.17
CA LEU A 102 -4.29 -19.34 0.48
C LEU A 102 -4.82 -20.73 0.85
N PHE A 103 -6.14 -20.98 0.76
CA PHE A 103 -6.76 -22.28 1.14
C PHE A 103 -7.20 -23.13 -0.06
N ILE A 104 -7.07 -22.62 -1.29
CA ILE A 104 -7.34 -23.36 -2.53
C ILE A 104 -6.04 -23.94 -3.15
N LEU A 105 -4.88 -23.63 -2.56
CA LEU A 105 -3.55 -24.01 -3.05
C LEU A 105 -2.75 -24.94 -2.11
N ASP A 106 -3.39 -25.47 -1.07
CA ASP A 106 -2.93 -26.60 -0.25
C ASP A 106 -4.04 -27.67 -0.22
#